data_AF-A0A381VRW5-F1
#
_entry.id   AF-A0A381VRW5-F1
#
_cell.length_a   1.000
_cell.length_b   1.000
_cell.length_c   1.000
_cell.angle_alpha   90.00
_cell.angle_beta   90.00
_cell.angle_gamma   90.00
#
_symmetry.space_group_name_H-M   'P 1'
#
loop_
_entity.id
_entity.type
_entity.pdbx_description
1 polymer ?
#
loop_
_entity_poly.entity_id
_entity_poly.type
_entity_poly.pdbx_seq_one_letter_code
_entity_poly.pdbx_strand_id
1 'polypeptide(L)'
;MDQSLKKSYKSSWITMGAFAALGVPSFVIVFANLHFDPILLAFIFGLGIVGGAFLISWGAEAAQVDISASFAIAILALIAILPEYAIEAVLAWDAGQSYVEASAAGQVFGAGGAVTDKMERVAANVTGANRL
;
A
#
# COMPACT_ATOMS: atom_id res chain seq x y z
N MET A 1 8.85 -4.99 -43.36
CA MET A 1 8.65 -4.93 -41.89
C MET A 1 7.74 -3.74 -41.60
N ASP A 2 6.51 -4.03 -41.19
CA ASP A 2 5.32 -3.18 -41.27
C ASP A 2 5.37 -1.94 -40.35
N GLN A 3 5.09 -0.76 -40.91
CA GLN A 3 5.01 0.52 -40.20
C GLN A 3 3.86 0.56 -39.17
N SER A 4 2.82 -0.28 -39.34
CA SER A 4 1.68 -0.37 -38.43
C SER A 4 2.09 -0.93 -37.06
N LEU A 5 2.94 -1.97 -37.04
CA LEU A 5 3.44 -2.60 -35.82
C LEU A 5 4.26 -1.61 -34.99
N LYS A 6 5.16 -0.84 -35.61
CA LYS A 6 5.98 0.17 -34.91
C LYS A 6 5.13 1.25 -34.23
N LYS A 7 4.03 1.68 -34.88
CA LYS A 7 3.10 2.66 -34.30
C LYS A 7 2.36 2.09 -33.08
N SER A 8 1.95 0.82 -33.15
CA SER A 8 1.29 0.10 -32.05
C SER A 8 2.18 0.00 -30.82
N TYR A 9 3.41 -0.50 -30.97
CA TYR A 9 4.38 -0.60 -29.86
C TYR A 9 4.65 0.76 -29.20
N LYS A 10 4.84 1.83 -29.99
CA LYS A 10 5.09 3.17 -29.45
C LYS A 10 3.93 3.69 -28.59
N SER A 11 2.69 3.35 -28.93
CA SER A 11 1.50 3.71 -28.14
C SER A 11 1.47 2.97 -26.79
N SER A 12 1.83 1.68 -26.76
CA SER A 12 1.86 0.88 -25.53
C SER A 12 2.95 1.34 -24.54
N TRP A 13 4.11 1.78 -25.04
CA TRP A 13 5.15 2.35 -24.17
C TRP A 13 4.72 3.67 -23.54
N ILE A 14 3.93 4.49 -24.25
CA ILE A 14 3.38 5.74 -23.71
C ILE A 14 2.39 5.44 -22.58
N THR A 15 1.50 4.45 -22.75
CA THR A 15 0.55 4.09 -21.70
C THR A 15 1.26 3.53 -20.46
N MET A 16 2.23 2.62 -20.62
CA MET A 16 3.04 2.15 -19.49
C MET A 16 3.78 3.30 -18.79
N GLY A 17 4.39 4.19 -19.57
CA GLY A 17 5.07 5.37 -19.03
C GLY A 17 4.13 6.30 -18.25
N ALA A 18 2.90 6.49 -18.73
CA ALA A 18 1.89 7.30 -18.05
C ALA A 18 1.47 6.70 -16.70
N PHE A 19 1.23 5.39 -16.62
CA PHE A 19 0.90 4.72 -15.35
C PHE A 19 2.08 4.71 -14.37
N ALA A 20 3.32 4.56 -14.88
CA ALA A 20 4.51 4.71 -14.06
C ALA A 20 4.66 6.13 -13.50
N ALA A 21 4.33 7.14 -14.31
CA ALA A 21 4.36 8.54 -13.88
C ALA A 21 3.38 8.85 -12.73
N LEU A 22 2.27 8.12 -12.61
CA LEU A 22 1.34 8.28 -11.47
C LEU A 22 1.99 7.96 -10.12
N GLY A 23 2.97 7.05 -10.09
CA GLY A 23 3.72 6.72 -8.87
C GLY A 23 4.83 7.70 -8.52
N VAL A 24 5.33 8.48 -9.49
CA VAL A 24 6.49 9.36 -9.29
C VAL A 24 6.29 10.39 -8.17
N PRO A 25 5.15 11.12 -8.09
CA PRO A 25 4.92 12.07 -7.00
C PRO A 25 5.02 11.42 -5.62
N SER A 26 4.49 10.21 -5.46
CA SER A 26 4.54 9.46 -4.20
C SER A 26 5.97 9.16 -3.75
N PHE A 27 6.82 8.71 -4.69
CA PHE A 27 8.25 8.49 -4.40
C PHE A 27 8.97 9.79 -4.05
N VAL A 28 8.72 10.87 -4.81
CA VAL A 28 9.34 12.18 -4.54
C VAL A 28 8.98 12.66 -3.14
N ILE A 29 7.71 12.56 -2.73
CA ILE A 29 7.25 12.96 -1.39
C ILE A 29 7.97 12.18 -0.30
N VAL A 30 8.07 10.85 -0.44
CA VAL A 30 8.73 9.98 0.54
C VAL A 30 10.23 10.28 0.62
N PHE A 31 10.94 10.30 -0.51
CA PHE A 31 12.40 10.47 -0.52
C PHE A 31 12.85 11.90 -0.18
N ALA A 32 12.05 12.91 -0.54
CA ALA A 32 12.33 14.30 -0.16
C ALA A 32 11.76 14.68 1.21
N ASN A 33 11.15 13.73 1.94
CA ASN A 33 10.56 13.92 3.26
C ASN A 33 9.58 15.11 3.32
N LEU A 34 8.76 15.25 2.27
CA LEU A 34 7.81 16.34 2.13
C LEU A 34 6.53 16.04 2.90
N HIS A 35 6.05 17.03 3.65
CA HIS A 35 4.83 16.93 4.44
C HIS A 35 3.78 17.84 3.81
N PHE A 36 2.64 17.26 3.46
CA PHE A 36 1.49 17.96 2.89
C PHE A 36 0.23 17.63 3.69
N ASP A 37 -0.87 18.28 3.31
CA ASP A 37 -2.19 17.97 3.85
C ASP A 37 -2.52 16.46 3.72
N PRO A 38 -3.06 15.81 4.77
CA PRO A 38 -3.33 14.37 4.77
C PRO A 38 -4.30 13.92 3.67
N ILE A 39 -5.30 14.74 3.33
CA ILE A 39 -6.29 14.40 2.29
C ILE A 39 -5.58 14.41 0.93
N LEU A 40 -4.75 15.41 0.68
CA LEU A 40 -3.96 15.49 -0.55
C LEU A 40 -3.00 14.29 -0.67
N LEU A 41 -2.30 13.94 0.43
CA LEU A 41 -1.41 12.79 0.46
C LEU A 41 -2.16 11.49 0.15
N ALA A 42 -3.34 11.29 0.74
CA ALA A 42 -4.15 10.10 0.46
C ALA A 42 -4.48 9.96 -1.04
N PHE A 43 -4.83 11.06 -1.71
CA PHE A 43 -5.06 11.04 -3.16
C PHE A 43 -3.79 10.73 -3.95
N ILE A 44 -2.65 11.35 -3.60
CA ILE A 44 -1.38 11.15 -4.33
C ILE A 44 -0.89 9.71 -4.17
N PHE A 45 -0.84 9.20 -2.94
CA PHE A 45 -0.46 7.80 -2.69
C PHE A 45 -1.46 6.82 -3.31
N GLY A 46 -2.76 7.10 -3.24
CA GLY A 46 -3.80 6.30 -3.89
C GLY A 46 -3.62 6.20 -5.41
N LEU A 47 -3.31 7.32 -6.09
CA LEU A 47 -2.98 7.31 -7.52
C LEU A 47 -1.72 6.49 -7.82
N GLY A 48 -0.72 6.56 -6.96
CA GLY A 48 0.47 5.73 -7.07
C GLY A 48 0.16 4.22 -6.96
N ILE A 49 -0.71 3.84 -6.02
CA ILE A 49 -1.18 2.45 -5.85
C ILE A 49 -1.92 1.98 -7.11
N VAL A 50 -2.85 2.78 -7.64
CA VAL A 50 -3.56 2.47 -8.88
C VAL A 50 -2.57 2.32 -10.06
N GLY A 51 -1.63 3.26 -10.19
CA GLY A 51 -0.54 3.20 -11.17
C GLY A 51 0.24 1.88 -11.11
N GLY A 52 0.70 1.52 -9.91
CA GLY A 52 1.43 0.28 -9.65
C GLY A 52 0.61 -0.98 -9.95
N ALA A 53 -0.67 -1.00 -9.57
CA ALA A 53 -1.55 -2.16 -9.79
C ALA A 53 -1.69 -2.50 -11.29
N PHE A 54 -1.86 -1.49 -12.17
CA PHE A 54 -1.91 -1.71 -13.62
C PHE A 54 -0.58 -2.20 -14.18
N LEU A 55 0.54 -1.63 -13.74
CA LEU A 55 1.88 -2.08 -14.15
C LEU A 55 2.13 -3.53 -13.76
N ILE A 56 1.76 -3.90 -12.53
CA ILE A 56 1.90 -5.27 -12.03
C ILE A 56 0.96 -6.22 -12.76
N SER A 57 -0.28 -5.81 -13.07
CA SER A 57 -1.20 -6.61 -13.87
C SER A 57 -0.64 -6.92 -15.26
N TRP A 58 -0.07 -5.93 -15.95
CA TRP A 58 0.61 -6.15 -17.24
C TRP A 58 1.87 -7.00 -17.10
N GLY A 59 2.63 -6.81 -16.01
CA GLY A 59 3.76 -7.66 -15.68
C GLY A 59 3.36 -9.12 -15.44
N ALA A 60 2.22 -9.35 -14.76
CA ALA A 60 1.67 -10.67 -14.53
C ALA A 60 1.21 -11.34 -15.82
N GLU A 61 0.56 -10.59 -16.73
CA GLU A 61 0.17 -11.08 -18.06
C GLU A 61 1.40 -11.50 -18.87
N ALA A 62 2.47 -10.70 -18.87
CA ALA A 62 3.72 -11.06 -19.52
C ALA A 62 4.38 -12.30 -18.88
N ALA A 63 4.35 -12.39 -17.54
CA ALA A 63 4.96 -13.49 -16.81
C ALA A 63 4.25 -14.84 -17.02
N GLN A 64 2.96 -14.87 -17.38
CA GLN A 64 2.22 -16.11 -17.66
C GLN A 64 2.83 -16.96 -18.79
N VAL A 65 3.68 -16.37 -19.62
CA VAL A 65 4.43 -17.09 -20.66
C VAL A 65 5.53 -17.97 -20.07
N ASP A 66 6.09 -17.57 -18.92
CA ASP A 66 7.26 -18.20 -18.29
C ASP A 66 6.93 -18.96 -16.99
N ILE A 67 5.82 -18.63 -16.31
CA ILE A 67 5.39 -19.25 -15.05
C ILE A 67 3.94 -19.73 -15.12
N SER A 68 3.54 -20.63 -14.21
CA SER A 68 2.14 -21.10 -14.17
C SER A 68 1.17 -19.95 -13.91
N ALA A 69 0.07 -19.92 -14.67
CA ALA A 69 -0.95 -18.88 -14.53
C ALA A 69 -1.50 -18.79 -13.10
N SER A 70 -1.68 -19.93 -12.42
CA SER A 70 -2.12 -19.98 -11.03
C SER A 70 -1.16 -19.28 -10.07
N PHE A 71 0.16 -19.37 -10.30
CA PHE A 71 1.15 -18.69 -9.47
C PHE A 71 1.14 -17.17 -9.71
N ALA A 72 1.02 -16.73 -10.96
CA ALA A 72 0.91 -15.31 -11.32
C ALA A 72 -0.33 -14.66 -10.66
N ILE A 73 -1.48 -15.35 -10.69
CA ILE A 73 -2.71 -14.86 -10.06
C ILE A 73 -2.60 -14.84 -8.53
N ALA A 74 -1.93 -15.81 -7.91
CA ALA A 74 -1.70 -15.79 -6.47
C ALA A 74 -0.86 -14.57 -6.03
N ILE A 75 0.20 -14.24 -6.78
CA ILE A 75 1.00 -13.04 -6.53
C ILE A 75 0.17 -11.78 -6.74
N LEU A 76 -0.59 -11.70 -7.82
CA LEU A 76 -1.45 -10.56 -8.12
C LEU A 76 -2.47 -10.33 -6.99
N ALA A 77 -3.08 -11.40 -6.49
CA ALA A 77 -4.01 -11.35 -5.37
C ALA A 77 -3.34 -10.85 -4.09
N LEU A 78 -2.14 -11.33 -3.77
CA LEU A 78 -1.37 -10.86 -2.61
C LEU A 78 -1.04 -9.36 -2.73
N ILE A 79 -0.60 -8.91 -3.89
CA ILE A 79 -0.28 -7.49 -4.14
C ILE A 79 -1.53 -6.63 -4.02
N ALA A 80 -2.69 -7.10 -4.48
CA ALA A 80 -3.94 -6.36 -4.44
C ALA A 80 -4.40 -6.02 -3.00
N ILE A 81 -4.08 -6.88 -2.04
CA ILE A 81 -4.40 -6.67 -0.61
C ILE A 81 -3.20 -6.15 0.20
N LEU A 82 -2.03 -5.97 -0.44
CA LEU A 82 -0.82 -5.52 0.22
C LEU A 82 -0.95 -4.16 0.91
N PRO A 83 -1.65 -3.14 0.34
CA PRO A 83 -1.83 -1.86 1.04
C PRO A 83 -2.57 -2.01 2.38
N GLU A 84 -3.54 -2.93 2.45
CA GLU A 84 -4.30 -3.20 3.69
C GLU A 84 -3.38 -3.82 4.74
N TYR A 85 -2.62 -4.85 4.36
CA TYR A 85 -1.64 -5.49 5.26
C TYR A 85 -0.55 -4.53 5.73
N ALA A 86 -0.13 -3.58 4.87
CA ALA A 86 0.85 -2.57 5.25
C ALA A 86 0.31 -1.66 6.37
N ILE A 87 -0.96 -1.22 6.26
CA ILE A 87 -1.62 -0.42 7.29
C ILE A 87 -1.73 -1.22 8.59
N GLU A 88 -2.18 -2.47 8.52
CA GLU A 88 -2.30 -3.35 9.69
C GLU A 88 -0.95 -3.57 10.39
N ALA A 89 0.13 -3.78 9.63
CA ALA A 89 1.46 -3.97 10.19
C ALA A 89 1.96 -2.72 10.93
N VAL A 90 1.72 -1.52 10.38
CA VAL A 90 2.08 -0.26 11.03
C VAL A 90 1.27 -0.05 12.31
N LEU A 91 -0.05 -0.26 12.24
CA LEU A 91 -0.94 -0.13 13.40
C LEU A 91 -0.56 -1.09 14.52
N ALA A 92 -0.30 -2.36 14.19
CA ALA A 92 0.14 -3.37 15.14
C ALA A 92 1.50 -3.02 15.77
N TRP A 93 2.44 -2.52 14.96
CA TRP A 93 3.75 -2.06 15.45
C TRP A 93 3.61 -0.90 16.43
N ASP A 94 2.82 0.10 16.07
CA ASP A 94 2.54 1.27 16.90
C ASP A 94 1.87 0.92 18.22
N ALA A 95 0.90 0.00 18.21
CA ALA A 95 0.27 -0.51 19.43
C ALA A 95 1.28 -1.24 20.32
N GLY A 96 2.13 -2.09 19.72
CA GLY A 96 3.21 -2.76 20.44
C GLY A 96 4.18 -1.79 21.13
N GLN A 97 4.61 -0.74 20.43
CA GLN A 97 5.47 0.29 21.02
C GLN A 97 4.77 1.03 22.17
N SER A 98 3.51 1.41 21.97
CA SER A 98 2.74 2.12 22.99
C SER A 98 2.53 1.29 24.27
N TYR A 99 2.43 -0.03 24.15
CA TYR A 99 2.37 -0.94 25.29
C TYR A 99 3.66 -0.90 26.11
N VAL A 100 4.81 -0.99 25.42
CA VAL A 100 6.12 -0.98 26.07
C VAL A 100 6.34 0.33 26.84
N GLU A 101 5.95 1.46 26.24
CA GLU A 101 6.02 2.77 26.88
C GLU A 101 5.10 2.88 28.11
N ALA A 102 3.83 2.46 27.99
CA ALA A 102 2.88 2.50 29.09
C ALA A 102 3.30 1.58 30.26
N SER A 103 3.82 0.39 29.94
CA SER A 103 4.36 -0.55 30.93
C SER A 103 5.59 0.00 31.64
N ALA A 104 6.51 0.63 30.90
CA ALA A 104 7.67 1.31 31.48
C ALA A 104 7.28 2.48 32.40
N ALA A 105 6.16 3.15 32.11
CA ALA A 105 5.57 4.18 32.97
C ALA A 105 4.81 3.61 34.19
N GLY A 106 4.87 2.30 34.41
CA GLY A 106 4.23 1.62 35.55
C GLY A 106 2.77 1.22 35.31
N GLN A 107 2.26 1.33 34.08
CA GLN A 107 0.92 0.88 33.75
C GLN A 107 0.94 -0.61 33.38
N VAL A 108 0.56 -1.47 34.32
CA VAL A 108 0.55 -2.92 34.15
C VAL A 108 -0.85 -3.39 33.77
N PHE A 109 -0.94 -4.32 32.82
CA PHE A 109 -2.18 -4.98 32.39
C PHE A 109 -2.93 -5.58 33.60
N GLY A 110 -3.86 -4.80 34.14
CA GLY A 110 -4.67 -5.08 35.32
C GLY A 110 -5.92 -4.18 35.28
N ALA A 111 -6.88 -4.39 36.19
CA ALA A 111 -8.24 -3.83 36.16
C ALA A 111 -8.36 -2.29 36.31
N GLY A 112 -7.59 -1.52 35.53
CA GLY A 112 -7.51 -0.05 35.55
C GLY A 112 -6.42 0.60 34.67
N GLY A 113 -5.65 -0.14 33.84
CA GLY A 113 -4.71 0.44 32.84
C GLY A 113 -3.85 -0.64 32.14
N ALA A 114 -3.28 -0.47 30.95
CA ALA A 114 -3.28 0.62 29.97
C ALA A 114 -3.74 0.10 28.60
N VAL A 115 -4.97 0.42 28.23
CA VAL A 115 -5.38 0.44 26.83
C VAL A 115 -4.94 1.80 26.30
N THR A 116 -4.05 1.83 25.32
CA THR A 116 -3.61 3.08 24.69
C THR A 116 -4.48 3.39 23.49
N ASP A 117 -4.61 4.66 23.11
CA ASP A 117 -5.31 5.08 21.89
C ASP A 117 -4.79 4.33 20.65
N LYS A 118 -3.49 3.99 20.62
CA LYS A 118 -2.90 3.21 19.52
C LYS A 118 -3.43 1.77 19.50
N MET A 119 -3.59 1.12 20.65
CA MET A 119 -4.23 -0.20 20.74
C MET A 119 -5.70 -0.15 20.31
N GLU A 120 -6.42 0.90 20.70
CA GLU A 120 -7.82 1.10 20.29
C GLU A 120 -7.94 1.27 18.79
N ARG A 121 -7.00 1.95 18.12
CA ARG A 121 -6.97 2.07 16.65
C ARG A 121 -6.81 0.71 15.97
N VAL A 122 -5.94 -0.16 16.47
CA VAL A 122 -5.80 -1.53 15.94
C VAL A 122 -7.10 -2.31 16.12
N ALA A 123 -7.66 -2.27 17.34
CA ALA A 123 -8.89 -2.97 17.66
C ALA A 123 -10.06 -2.46 16.80
N ALA A 124 -10.18 -1.15 16.62
CA ALA A 124 -11.20 -0.52 15.80
C ALA A 124 -11.06 -0.88 14.31
N ASN A 125 -9.83 -1.02 13.79
CA ASN A 125 -9.58 -1.46 12.43
C ASN A 125 -10.07 -2.90 12.21
N VAL A 126 -9.70 -3.83 13.10
CA VAL A 126 -10.04 -5.26 12.97
C VAL A 126 -11.52 -5.54 13.24
N THR A 127 -12.16 -4.79 14.14
CA THR A 127 -13.57 -4.97 14.50
C THR A 127 -14.53 -4.12 13.66
N GLY A 128 -14.00 -3.17 12.88
CA GLY A 128 -14.80 -2.15 12.20
C GLY A 128 -15.57 -1.26 13.18
N ALA A 129 -15.07 -1.06 14.41
CA ALA A 129 -15.69 -0.23 15.44
C ALA A 129 -15.41 1.28 15.27
N ASN A 130 -14.67 1.68 14.23
CA ASN A 130 -14.27 3.06 13.91
C ASN A 130 -15.43 4.00 13.49
N ARG A 131 -16.66 3.75 13.93
CA ARG A 131 -17.90 4.42 13.51
C ARG A 131 -18.65 5.13 14.65
N LEU A 132 -17.93 5.51 15.72
CA LEU A 132 -18.45 6.28 16.86
C LEU A 132 -17.56 7.50 17.13
#